data_AF-A0A0R3SMN6-F1
#
_entry.id   AF-A0A0R3SMN6-F1
#
_cell.length_a   1.000
_cell.length_b   1.000
_cell.length_c   1.000
_cell.angle_alpha   90.00
_cell.angle_beta   90.00
_cell.angle_gamma   90.00
#
_symmetry.space_group_name_H-M   'P 1'
#
loop_
_entity.id
_entity.type
_entity.pdbx_description
1 polymer ?
#
loop_
_entity_poly.entity_id
_entity_poly.type
_entity_poly.pdbx_seq_one_letter_code
_entity_poly.pdbx_strand_id
1 'polypeptide(L)'
;MVGIYDVQYCVKTLSEHREWIRCVRPNADGSLLASCSNDKEVRVWFQGTSPREWKPQTVLYGHEHVVECVAWLNTSPQNAKSIAAGNKTENGESQPETQKMNGGDDANSDYVPVILASGARDRQICIWDVKASTLLFVL
;
A
#
# COMPACT_ATOMS: atom_id res chain seq x y z
N MET A 1 -1.98 11.84 13.26
CA MET A 1 -0.50 11.92 13.09
C MET A 1 0.14 10.60 13.49
N VAL A 2 1.22 10.18 12.83
CA VAL A 2 2.06 9.02 13.23
C VAL A 2 3.36 9.55 13.83
N GLY A 3 3.71 9.10 15.03
CA GLY A 3 4.99 9.43 15.67
C GLY A 3 6.01 8.31 15.51
N ILE A 4 7.27 8.68 15.23
CA ILE A 4 8.43 7.78 15.17
C ILE A 4 9.38 8.18 16.29
N TYR A 5 9.88 7.22 17.07
CA TYR A 5 10.60 7.47 18.33
C TYR A 5 11.97 6.78 18.36
N ASP A 6 12.96 7.44 18.98
CA ASP A 6 14.31 6.91 19.26
C ASP A 6 14.61 7.08 20.75
N VAL A 7 14.89 5.96 21.44
CA VAL A 7 15.19 5.70 22.87
C VAL A 7 14.35 6.46 23.93
N GLN A 8 13.97 7.72 23.74
CA GLN A 8 13.13 8.55 24.61
C GLN A 8 12.40 9.72 23.91
N TYR A 9 12.68 10.02 22.63
CA TYR A 9 12.17 11.24 21.98
C TYR A 9 11.50 10.96 20.64
N CYS A 10 10.46 11.73 20.32
CA CYS A 10 9.86 11.72 18.99
C CYS A 10 10.83 12.34 18.00
N VAL A 11 11.23 11.56 17.01
CA VAL A 11 12.22 11.92 15.98
C VAL A 11 11.53 12.54 14.76
N LYS A 12 10.33 12.03 14.43
CA LYS A 12 9.57 12.49 13.27
C LYS A 12 8.07 12.31 13.52
N THR A 13 7.30 13.29 13.07
CA THR A 13 5.85 13.21 12.98
C THR A 13 5.44 13.23 11.52
N LEU A 14 4.59 12.27 11.12
CA LEU A 14 3.98 12.18 9.79
C LEU A 14 2.51 12.63 9.90
N SER A 15 2.17 13.74 9.26
CA SER A 15 0.91 14.46 9.47
C SER A 15 0.07 14.66 8.20
N GLU A 16 0.32 13.87 7.15
CA GLU A 16 -0.37 14.06 5.87
C GLU A 16 -1.78 13.47 5.83
N HIS A 17 -2.13 12.54 6.72
CA HIS A 17 -3.52 12.09 6.87
C HIS A 17 -4.39 13.23 7.38
N ARG A 18 -5.56 13.41 6.77
CA ARG A 18 -6.48 14.51 7.08
C ARG A 18 -7.41 14.18 8.24
N GLU A 19 -7.45 12.92 8.62
CA GLU A 19 -8.36 12.37 9.62
C GLU A 19 -7.66 11.38 10.57
N TRP A 20 -8.43 10.76 11.47
CA TRP A 20 -7.92 9.76 12.39
C TRP A 20 -7.35 8.54 11.68
N ILE A 21 -6.10 8.25 12.05
CA ILE A 21 -5.35 7.07 11.61
C ILE A 21 -5.86 5.88 12.40
N ARG A 22 -6.24 4.80 11.70
CA ARG A 22 -6.80 3.59 12.29
C ARG A 22 -5.78 2.48 12.45
N CYS A 23 -4.87 2.36 11.48
CA CYS A 23 -3.83 1.36 11.52
C CYS A 23 -2.53 1.89 10.93
N VAL A 24 -1.42 1.40 11.49
CA VAL A 24 -0.06 1.63 11.00
C VAL A 24 0.67 0.29 11.06
N ARG A 25 1.38 -0.08 10.00
CA ARG A 25 2.17 -1.32 9.92
C ARG A 25 3.49 -1.08 9.18
N PRO A 26 4.65 -1.38 9.78
CA PRO A 26 5.90 -1.47 9.04
C PRO A 26 5.92 -2.76 8.21
N ASN A 27 6.63 -2.73 7.09
CA ASN A 27 6.92 -3.94 6.33
C ASN A 27 8.03 -4.76 7.03
N ALA A 28 8.30 -5.98 6.53
CA ALA A 28 9.22 -6.91 7.19
C ALA A 28 10.66 -6.40 7.36
N ASP A 29 11.17 -5.64 6.37
CA ASP A 29 12.53 -5.09 6.41
C ASP A 29 12.61 -3.70 7.06
N GLY A 30 11.47 -3.12 7.43
CA GLY A 30 11.36 -1.79 8.02
C GLY A 30 11.55 -0.61 7.06
N SER A 31 11.85 -0.85 5.78
CA SER A 31 12.06 0.22 4.80
C SER A 31 10.77 0.96 4.41
N LEU A 32 9.61 0.33 4.64
CA LEU A 32 8.30 0.88 4.34
C LEU A 32 7.39 0.90 5.57
N LEU A 33 6.56 1.93 5.64
CA LEU A 33 5.49 2.05 6.63
C LEU A 33 4.18 2.29 5.89
N ALA A 34 3.16 1.49 6.17
CA ALA A 34 1.81 1.73 5.68
C ALA A 34 0.96 2.32 6.80
N SER A 35 0.14 3.31 6.48
CA SER A 35 -0.87 3.86 7.38
C SER A 35 -2.22 3.98 6.66
N CYS A 36 -3.31 3.84 7.40
CA CYS A 36 -4.67 4.03 6.86
C CYS A 36 -5.56 4.80 7.82
N SER A 37 -6.60 5.47 7.30
CA SER A 37 -7.30 6.54 8.00
C SER A 37 -8.78 6.65 7.59
N ASN A 38 -9.55 7.44 8.35
CA ASN A 38 -10.92 7.79 7.98
C ASN A 38 -11.02 8.65 6.71
N ASP A 39 -9.91 9.26 6.27
CA ASP A 39 -9.85 9.99 5.00
C ASP A 39 -9.94 9.08 3.78
N LYS A 40 -10.11 7.76 3.99
CA LYS A 40 -10.32 6.71 2.98
C LYS A 40 -9.05 6.40 2.19
N GLU A 41 -7.91 6.92 2.61
CA GLU A 41 -6.63 6.72 1.96
C GLU A 41 -5.78 5.70 2.71
N VAL A 42 -5.02 4.91 1.95
CA VAL A 42 -3.85 4.19 2.46
C VAL A 42 -2.61 4.93 1.99
N ARG A 43 -1.72 5.29 2.91
CA ARG A 43 -0.47 5.97 2.61
C ARG A 43 0.71 5.07 2.91
N VAL A 44 1.68 5.07 2.01
CA VAL A 44 2.95 4.36 2.20
C VAL A 44 4.08 5.38 2.29
N TRP A 45 4.96 5.16 3.26
CA TRP A 45 6.10 5.99 3.56
C TRP A 45 7.38 5.17 3.38
N PHE A 46 8.39 5.79 2.80
CA PHE A 46 9.72 5.21 2.64
C PHE A 46 10.67 5.76 3.70
N GLN A 47 11.43 4.87 4.33
CA GLN A 47 12.55 5.23 5.19
C GLN A 47 13.79 5.46 4.32
N GLY A 48 14.31 6.69 4.36
CA GLY A 48 15.55 7.05 3.68
C GLY A 48 16.79 6.45 4.34
N THR A 49 17.95 6.98 3.96
CA THR A 49 19.26 6.49 4.45
C THR A 49 19.44 6.69 5.96
N SER A 50 18.73 7.66 6.54
CA SER A 50 18.74 7.95 7.97
C SER A 50 17.44 7.47 8.64
N PRO A 51 17.50 6.96 9.89
CA PRO A 51 16.30 6.65 10.70
C PRO A 51 15.34 7.83 10.88
N ARG A 52 15.82 9.06 10.68
CA ARG A 52 15.05 10.30 10.81
C ARG A 52 14.38 10.73 9.53
N GLU A 53 14.72 10.11 8.40
CA GLU A 53 14.24 10.48 7.09
C GLU A 53 13.08 9.58 6.69
N TRP A 54 11.86 10.12 6.79
CA TRP A 54 10.65 9.47 6.32
C TRP A 54 9.97 10.38 5.30
N LYS A 55 9.72 9.83 4.11
CA LYS A 55 9.11 10.55 3.00
C LYS A 55 7.85 9.81 2.54
N PRO A 56 6.78 10.54 2.17
CA PRO A 56 5.64 9.90 1.52
C PRO A 56 6.11 9.30 0.20
N GLN A 57 5.84 8.01 -0.01
CA GLN A 57 6.17 7.31 -1.25
C GLN A 57 4.97 7.25 -2.18
N THR A 58 3.82 6.82 -1.68
CA THR A 58 2.59 6.72 -2.48
C THR A 58 1.34 6.84 -1.63
N VAL A 59 0.24 7.21 -2.29
CA VAL A 59 -1.12 7.21 -1.74
C VAL A 59 -1.97 6.30 -2.61
N LEU A 60 -2.61 5.33 -1.98
CA LEU A 60 -3.43 4.32 -2.64
C LEU A 60 -4.90 4.72 -2.45
N TYR A 61 -5.57 4.95 -3.57
CA TYR A 61 -6.96 5.37 -3.65
C TYR A 61 -7.82 4.21 -4.17
N GLY A 62 -9.01 4.05 -3.60
CA GLY A 62 -9.99 3.06 -4.09
C GLY A 62 -11.08 2.74 -3.07
N HIS A 63 -10.81 2.89 -1.78
CA HIS A 63 -11.83 2.69 -0.75
C HIS A 63 -12.85 3.83 -0.73
N GLU A 64 -14.13 3.48 -0.57
CA GLU A 64 -15.23 4.45 -0.53
C GLU A 64 -15.59 4.86 0.91
N HIS A 65 -15.04 4.14 1.90
CA HIS A 65 -15.25 4.41 3.32
C HIS A 65 -13.95 4.27 4.12
N VAL A 66 -14.02 4.63 5.41
CA VAL A 66 -12.96 4.48 6.42
C VAL A 66 -12.22 3.16 6.25
N VAL A 67 -10.91 3.26 6.05
CA VAL A 67 -10.00 2.12 6.05
C VAL A 67 -9.60 1.83 7.49
N GLU A 68 -9.86 0.60 7.93
CA GLU A 68 -9.68 0.20 9.33
C GLU A 68 -8.38 -0.57 9.55
N CYS A 69 -7.90 -1.26 8.51
CA CYS A 69 -6.70 -2.09 8.64
C CYS A 69 -5.85 -2.10 7.36
N VAL A 70 -4.56 -2.37 7.56
CA VAL A 70 -3.57 -2.65 6.53
C VAL A 70 -2.70 -3.83 6.96
N ALA A 71 -2.24 -4.62 6.01
CA ALA A 71 -1.33 -5.74 6.26
C ALA A 71 -0.40 -5.96 5.06
N TRP A 72 0.91 -6.07 5.34
CA TRP A 72 1.90 -6.44 4.34
C TRP A 72 1.88 -7.95 4.09
N LEU A 73 1.95 -8.35 2.83
CA LEU A 73 2.15 -9.75 2.48
C LEU A 73 3.65 -10.05 2.44
N ASN A 74 4.12 -10.82 3.42
CA ASN A 74 5.47 -11.35 3.46
C ASN A 74 5.50 -12.65 2.64
N THR A 75 5.58 -12.53 1.33
CA THR A 75 5.58 -13.66 0.41
C THR A 75 6.84 -13.69 -0.44
N SER A 76 7.16 -14.85 -1.03
CA SER A 76 8.31 -14.97 -1.91
C SER A 76 8.16 -14.08 -3.15
N PRO A 77 9.25 -13.63 -3.79
CA PRO A 77 9.16 -12.85 -5.02
C PRO A 77 8.33 -13.52 -6.13
N GLN A 78 8.41 -14.85 -6.24
CA GLN A 78 7.61 -15.62 -7.20
C GLN A 78 6.11 -15.53 -6.90
N ASN A 79 5.72 -15.74 -5.64
CA ASN A 79 4.31 -15.63 -5.24
C ASN A 79 3.79 -14.20 -5.38
N ALA A 80 4.61 -13.19 -5.05
CA ALA A 80 4.24 -11.79 -5.22
C ALA A 80 3.97 -11.47 -6.70
N LYS A 81 4.84 -11.97 -7.61
CA LYS A 81 4.64 -11.87 -9.07
C LYS A 81 3.36 -12.58 -9.51
N SER A 82 3.09 -13.79 -9.01
CA SER A 82 1.86 -14.52 -9.33
C SER A 82 0.60 -13.77 -8.89
N ILE A 83 0.61 -13.13 -7.71
CA ILE A 83 -0.50 -12.30 -7.23
C ILE A 83 -0.68 -11.09 -8.15
N ALA A 84 0.40 -10.35 -8.48
CA ALA A 84 0.32 -9.20 -9.37
C ALA A 84 -0.15 -9.56 -10.80
N ALA A 85 0.24 -10.74 -11.31
CA ALA A 85 -0.15 -11.23 -12.63
C ALA A 85 -1.57 -11.82 -12.67
N GLY A 86 -2.16 -12.17 -11.52
CA GLY A 86 -3.49 -12.79 -11.42
C GLY A 86 -4.64 -11.89 -11.87
N ASN A 87 -4.37 -10.65 -12.31
CA ASN A 87 -5.36 -9.68 -12.79
C ASN A 87 -5.88 -10.02 -14.21
N LYS A 88 -6.19 -11.30 -14.47
CA LYS A 88 -7.02 -11.73 -15.59
C LYS A 88 -8.42 -11.95 -15.05
N THR A 89 -9.25 -10.91 -15.13
CA THR A 89 -10.67 -11.02 -14.84
C THR A 89 -11.34 -11.90 -15.89
N GLU A 90 -11.60 -13.16 -15.55
CA GLU A 90 -12.78 -13.84 -16.08
C GLU A 90 -13.98 -13.22 -15.36
N ASN A 91 -14.48 -12.10 -15.90
CA ASN A 91 -15.86 -11.60 -15.85
C ASN A 91 -15.87 -10.07 -16.04
N GLY A 92 -16.50 -9.65 -17.14
CA GLY A 92 -16.46 -8.28 -17.64
C GLY A 92 -17.41 -7.32 -16.92
N GLU A 93 -16.94 -6.71 -15.84
CA GLU A 93 -17.48 -5.43 -15.37
C GLU A 93 -16.34 -4.44 -15.16
N SER A 94 -16.35 -3.38 -15.98
CA SER A 94 -15.36 -2.31 -15.95
C SER A 94 -15.69 -1.33 -14.83
N GLN A 95 -14.74 -1.07 -13.93
CA GLN A 95 -14.77 0.05 -12.98
C GLN A 95 -13.48 0.88 -13.07
N PRO A 96 -13.51 2.14 -12.63
CA PRO A 96 -13.11 3.28 -13.45
C PRO A 96 -11.60 3.50 -13.51
N GLU A 97 -11.20 4.12 -14.61
CA GLU A 97 -9.82 4.36 -14.98
C GLU A 97 -9.08 5.23 -13.95
N THR A 98 -8.14 4.62 -13.22
CA THR A 98 -6.99 5.34 -12.66
C THR A 98 -5.71 4.74 -13.24
N GLN A 99 -5.12 5.49 -14.17
CA GLN A 99 -3.80 5.35 -14.81
C GLN A 99 -3.42 3.93 -15.25
N LYS A 100 -3.83 3.56 -16.47
CA LYS A 100 -3.18 2.53 -17.28
C LYS A 100 -1.70 2.90 -17.50
N MET A 101 -0.79 2.34 -16.72
CA MET A 101 0.56 2.06 -17.20
C MET A 101 0.52 0.69 -17.88
N ASN A 102 0.93 0.68 -19.14
CA ASN A 102 0.89 -0.47 -20.04
C ASN A 102 1.52 -1.72 -19.40
N GLY A 103 0.70 -2.72 -19.08
CA GLY A 103 1.16 -4.06 -18.74
C GLY A 103 1.59 -4.80 -19.99
N GLY A 104 2.83 -4.55 -20.44
CA GLY A 104 3.50 -5.33 -21.46
C GLY A 104 4.04 -6.64 -20.89
N ASP A 105 3.94 -7.69 -21.70
CA ASP A 105 4.36 -9.06 -21.43
C ASP A 105 5.87 -9.20 -21.18
N ASP A 106 6.34 -8.95 -19.95
CA ASP A 106 7.75 -9.19 -19.59
C ASP A 106 7.87 -10.25 -18.49
N ALA A 107 7.77 -11.51 -18.89
CA ALA A 107 8.10 -12.67 -18.06
C ALA A 107 9.58 -12.70 -17.59
N ASN A 108 10.40 -11.70 -17.96
CA ASN A 108 11.80 -11.54 -17.59
C ASN A 108 12.11 -10.24 -16.81
N SER A 109 11.10 -9.57 -16.25
CA SER A 109 11.34 -8.35 -15.47
C SER A 109 11.93 -8.67 -14.07
N ASP A 110 13.05 -8.03 -13.72
CA ASP A 110 13.63 -8.00 -12.36
C ASP A 110 12.71 -7.33 -11.33
N TYR A 111 11.59 -6.76 -11.78
CA TYR A 111 10.57 -6.20 -10.92
C TYR A 111 10.01 -7.23 -9.94
N VAL A 112 10.12 -6.95 -8.64
CA VAL A 112 9.46 -7.72 -7.58
C VAL A 112 8.41 -6.83 -6.93
N PRO A 113 7.11 -7.13 -7.08
CA PRO A 113 6.02 -6.33 -6.52
C PRO A 113 6.03 -6.39 -4.99
N VAL A 114 5.50 -5.34 -4.36
CA VAL A 114 5.33 -5.28 -2.90
C VAL A 114 3.84 -5.23 -2.62
N ILE A 115 3.34 -6.32 -2.06
CA ILE A 115 1.90 -6.50 -1.90
C ILE A 115 1.43 -6.02 -0.53
N LEU A 116 0.42 -5.16 -0.54
CA LEU A 116 -0.27 -4.68 0.64
C LEU A 116 -1.75 -5.03 0.52
N ALA A 117 -2.36 -5.45 1.61
CA ALA A 117 -3.81 -5.60 1.72
C ALA A 117 -4.37 -4.50 2.64
N SER A 118 -5.54 -3.98 2.31
CA SER A 118 -6.30 -3.07 3.18
C SER A 118 -7.77 -3.47 3.26
N GLY A 119 -8.38 -3.27 4.42
CA GLY A 119 -9.80 -3.53 4.66
C GLY A 119 -10.50 -2.28 5.16
N ALA A 120 -11.70 -2.02 4.63
CA ALA A 120 -12.48 -0.83 4.94
C ALA A 120 -13.96 -1.15 5.22
N ARG A 121 -14.67 -0.14 5.74
CA ARG A 121 -16.11 -0.25 6.05
C ARG A 121 -17.03 -0.22 4.82
N ASP A 122 -16.47 -0.04 3.63
CA ASP A 122 -17.15 -0.26 2.35
C ASP A 122 -17.39 -1.77 2.06
N ARG A 123 -16.97 -2.64 3.00
CA ARG A 123 -17.09 -4.10 2.95
C ARG A 123 -16.15 -4.73 1.92
N GLN A 124 -15.11 -4.00 1.49
CA GLN A 124 -14.15 -4.46 0.51
C GLN A 124 -12.78 -4.69 1.16
N ILE A 125 -12.07 -5.69 0.63
CA ILE A 125 -10.63 -5.84 0.83
C ILE A 125 -9.93 -5.49 -0.48
N CYS A 126 -9.05 -4.49 -0.44
CA CYS A 126 -8.25 -4.10 -1.59
C CYS A 126 -6.84 -4.69 -1.47
N ILE A 127 -6.35 -5.28 -2.57
CA ILE A 127 -4.98 -5.79 -2.69
C ILE A 127 -4.22 -4.89 -3.65
N TRP A 128 -3.06 -4.39 -3.22
CA TRP A 128 -2.29 -3.37 -3.93
C TRP A 128 -0.91 -3.87 -4.29
N ASP A 129 -0.41 -3.44 -5.44
CA ASP A 129 1.03 -3.36 -5.68
C ASP A 129 1.52 -1.96 -5.34
N VAL A 130 2.25 -1.86 -4.22
CA VAL A 130 2.74 -0.59 -3.69
C VAL A 130 3.80 0.04 -4.57
N LYS A 131 4.65 -0.76 -5.24
CA LYS A 131 5.71 -0.23 -6.10
C LYS A 131 5.14 0.34 -7.39
N ALA A 132 4.14 -0.34 -7.97
CA ALA A 132 3.42 0.15 -9.14
C ALA A 132 2.37 1.23 -8.79
N SER A 133 2.02 1.36 -7.51
CA SER A 133 0.90 2.21 -7.03
C SER A 133 -0.44 1.85 -7.67
N THR A 134 -0.71 0.54 -7.80
CA THR A 134 -1.86 0.01 -8.53
C THR A 134 -2.72 -0.88 -7.64
N LEU A 135 -4.04 -0.77 -7.78
CA LEU A 135 -5.01 -1.73 -7.24
C LEU A 135 -5.01 -2.99 -8.10
N LEU A 136 -4.72 -4.14 -7.49
CA LEU A 136 -4.73 -5.44 -8.16
C LEU A 136 -6.12 -6.09 -8.11
N PHE A 137 -6.70 -6.17 -6.91
CA PHE A 137 -8.00 -6.82 -6.70
C PHE A 137 -8.83 -6.09 -5.65
N VAL A 138 -10.14 -6.22 -5.79
CA VAL A 138 -11.13 -5.95 -4.75
C VAL A 138 -11.81 -7.29 -4.45
N LEU A 139 -11.80 -7.69 -3.19
CA LEU A 139 -12.43 -8.91 -2.68
C LEU A 139 -13.66 -8.56 -1.83
#